data_AF-A0A816JL13-F1
#
_entry.id   AF-A0A816JL13-F1
#
_cell.length_a   1.000
_cell.length_b   1.000
_cell.length_c   1.000
_cell.angle_alpha   90.00
_cell.angle_beta   90.00
_cell.angle_gamma   90.00
#
_symmetry.space_group_name_H-M   'P 1'
#
loop_
_entity.id
_entity.type
_entity.pdbx_description
1 polymer ?
#
loop_
_entity_poly.entity_id
_entity_poly.type
_entity_poly.pdbx_seq_one_letter_code
_entity_poly.pdbx_strand_id
1 'polypeptide(L)'
;MREYSTILLSGMEGLCDYKAVEPDRLFDGLPNSLRPSADGDGSGKSPMPHGGHHHDDSETAAYTLPVLIPSRVLPLLHDLAQQMVQAGHKQLLLQNYKETRYFVLEESLRKLGVEKLSKEDVQRMQWEVLEAKIGNWIHFMRIAVKLLFAGERQVCDQIFQGFDSLSDQCFAEVTVSSVSMLLSFGDAIARSKRSPEKLFVLLDMYEIMRELHTEIETIFKGKACVEIRDSAMGLTKRLAQTAQETFGDFEEAVEKDATKTAVLDGTVHPLTSYVINYVKFLFDYQATLKQLFLEFGNGDDSNSQLASVTMRIMQALQNNLEGKSKQYRDPALTHLFLMNNIHYMVRSVRRSEAKDLLGDDWVQRHRRIVQQHANLYKRTAWTKILQTSSAQGLTSSGGGSLEGGNSSGVSKGLLKERFKMFNMQFDELH
;
A
#
# COMPACT_ATOMS: atom_id res chain seq x y z
N MET A 1 -6.54 -33.43 -51.72
CA MET A 1 -5.81 -32.85 -50.56
C MET A 1 -6.27 -31.45 -50.19
N ARG A 2 -6.38 -30.47 -51.10
CA ARG A 2 -6.86 -29.11 -50.74
C ARG A 2 -8.29 -29.07 -50.18
N GLU A 3 -9.26 -29.73 -50.82
CA GLU A 3 -10.65 -29.79 -50.33
C GLU A 3 -10.79 -30.47 -48.96
N TYR A 4 -9.99 -31.52 -48.71
CA TYR A 4 -9.97 -32.23 -47.44
C TYR A 4 -9.43 -31.35 -46.30
N SER A 5 -8.40 -30.54 -46.61
CA SER A 5 -7.87 -29.54 -45.68
C SER A 5 -8.92 -28.47 -45.37
N THR A 6 -9.65 -27.96 -46.37
CA THR A 6 -10.73 -26.97 -46.20
C THR A 6 -11.91 -27.47 -45.36
N ILE A 7 -12.26 -28.76 -45.46
CA ILE A 7 -13.32 -29.36 -44.63
C ILE A 7 -12.86 -29.52 -43.17
N LEU A 8 -11.63 -29.97 -42.95
CA LEU A 8 -11.04 -30.09 -41.61
C LEU A 8 -10.90 -28.71 -40.93
N LEU A 9 -10.52 -27.71 -41.71
CA LEU A 9 -10.46 -26.29 -41.34
C LEU A 9 -11.81 -25.76 -40.85
N SER A 10 -12.85 -25.87 -41.68
CA SER A 10 -14.19 -25.39 -41.35
C SER A 10 -14.81 -26.14 -40.16
N GLY A 11 -14.50 -27.44 -40.02
CA GLY A 11 -14.89 -28.23 -38.85
C GLY A 11 -14.24 -27.75 -37.55
N MET A 12 -12.96 -27.35 -37.60
CA MET A 12 -12.28 -26.81 -36.43
C MET A 12 -12.75 -25.41 -36.04
N GLU A 13 -12.95 -24.51 -37.00
CA GLU A 13 -13.48 -23.17 -36.73
C GLU A 13 -14.86 -23.26 -36.06
N GLY A 14 -15.78 -24.06 -36.61
CA GLY A 14 -17.12 -24.23 -36.04
C GLY A 14 -17.17 -24.94 -34.68
N LEU A 15 -16.16 -25.75 -34.35
CA LEU A 15 -16.06 -26.43 -33.05
C LEU A 15 -15.21 -25.66 -32.03
N CYS A 16 -14.45 -24.65 -32.43
CA CYS A 16 -13.72 -23.76 -31.52
C CYS A 16 -14.49 -22.46 -31.24
N ASP A 17 -15.42 -22.07 -32.12
CA ASP A 17 -16.25 -20.87 -32.03
C ASP A 17 -17.38 -21.04 -31.00
N TYR A 18 -16.97 -20.94 -29.73
CA TYR A 18 -17.88 -20.83 -28.59
C TYR A 18 -17.89 -19.41 -28.07
N LYS A 19 -19.09 -18.93 -27.71
CA LYS A 19 -19.31 -17.57 -27.21
C LYS A 19 -18.40 -17.24 -26.02
N ALA A 20 -17.98 -15.98 -25.95
CA ALA A 20 -17.30 -15.41 -24.79
C ALA A 20 -18.05 -15.73 -23.49
N VAL A 21 -17.28 -16.04 -22.44
CA VAL A 21 -17.83 -16.44 -21.14
C VAL A 21 -18.48 -15.23 -20.49
N GLU A 22 -19.74 -15.36 -20.09
CA GLU A 22 -20.45 -14.30 -19.38
C GLU A 22 -19.93 -14.17 -17.94
N PRO A 23 -19.87 -12.94 -17.38
CA PRO A 23 -19.37 -12.69 -16.03
C PRO A 23 -20.03 -13.55 -14.96
N ASP A 24 -21.35 -13.78 -15.05
CA ASP A 24 -22.11 -14.60 -14.09
C ASP A 24 -21.52 -16.00 -13.94
N ARG A 25 -21.10 -16.63 -15.04
CA ARG A 25 -20.47 -17.96 -15.03
C ARG A 25 -19.07 -17.97 -14.44
N LEU A 26 -18.36 -16.84 -14.51
CA LEU A 26 -17.07 -16.68 -13.87
C LEU A 26 -17.24 -16.48 -12.37
N PHE A 27 -18.26 -15.74 -11.94
CA PHE A 27 -18.59 -15.56 -10.54
C PHE A 27 -19.06 -16.88 -9.89
N ASP A 28 -19.80 -17.71 -10.61
CA ASP A 28 -20.16 -19.06 -10.14
C ASP A 28 -18.92 -19.94 -9.88
N GLY A 29 -17.84 -19.73 -10.62
CA GLY A 29 -16.57 -20.44 -10.44
C GLY A 29 -15.77 -20.01 -9.21
N LEU A 30 -16.14 -18.90 -8.55
CA LEU A 30 -15.48 -18.39 -7.36
C LEU A 30 -15.97 -19.07 -6.07
N PRO A 31 -15.10 -19.20 -5.06
CA PRO A 31 -15.50 -19.55 -3.70
C PRO A 31 -16.55 -18.59 -3.15
N ASN A 32 -17.43 -19.07 -2.26
CA ASN A 32 -18.54 -18.29 -1.70
C ASN A 32 -18.11 -16.95 -1.06
N SER A 33 -16.91 -16.87 -0.50
CA SER A 33 -16.36 -15.65 0.12
C SER A 33 -15.96 -14.57 -0.89
N LEU A 34 -15.82 -14.90 -2.16
CA LEU A 34 -15.34 -14.00 -3.23
C LEU A 34 -16.42 -13.67 -4.26
N ARG A 35 -17.64 -14.18 -4.10
CA ARG A 35 -18.77 -13.89 -5.01
C ARG A 35 -19.34 -12.50 -4.74
N PRO A 36 -19.66 -11.71 -5.78
CA PRO A 36 -20.43 -10.47 -5.61
C PRO A 36 -21.81 -10.79 -5.01
N SER A 37 -22.19 -10.14 -3.90
CA SER A 37 -23.50 -10.32 -3.27
C SER A 37 -24.63 -9.88 -4.22
N ALA A 38 -25.61 -10.76 -4.46
CA ALA A 38 -26.69 -10.53 -5.43
C ALA A 38 -27.82 -9.58 -4.94
N ASP A 39 -27.78 -9.10 -3.70
CA ASP A 39 -28.82 -8.23 -3.14
C ASP A 39 -28.32 -6.79 -2.96
N GLY A 40 -28.72 -5.93 -3.88
CA GLY A 40 -28.68 -4.49 -3.70
C GLY A 40 -30.09 -3.96 -3.42
N ASP A 41 -30.39 -3.62 -2.17
CA ASP A 41 -31.33 -2.53 -1.89
C ASP A 41 -31.08 -1.89 -0.51
N GLY A 42 -31.06 -0.55 -0.50
CA GLY A 42 -31.47 0.27 0.65
C GLY A 42 -30.63 0.31 1.94
N SER A 43 -29.74 1.30 2.03
CA SER A 43 -29.31 2.01 3.25
C SER A 43 -28.49 1.26 4.31
N GLY A 44 -27.19 1.57 4.34
CA GLY A 44 -26.31 1.28 5.47
C GLY A 44 -24.86 1.52 5.10
N LYS A 45 -24.25 2.58 5.63
CA LYS A 45 -22.78 2.75 5.59
C LYS A 45 -22.14 1.55 6.28
N SER A 46 -21.58 0.63 5.52
CA SER A 46 -20.66 -0.38 6.03
C SER A 46 -19.25 -0.02 5.55
N PRO A 47 -18.28 0.19 6.45
CA PRO A 47 -16.90 0.35 6.07
C PRO A 47 -16.38 -0.96 5.47
N MET A 48 -15.50 -0.87 4.47
CA MET A 48 -14.63 -1.98 4.08
C MET A 48 -14.00 -2.60 5.34
N PRO A 49 -13.97 -3.94 5.48
CA PRO A 49 -13.30 -4.53 6.62
C PRO A 49 -11.79 -4.36 6.40
N HIS A 50 -11.20 -3.45 7.17
CA HIS A 50 -9.76 -3.49 7.45
C HIS A 50 -9.39 -4.89 7.93
N GLY A 51 -8.33 -5.44 7.35
CA GLY A 51 -7.84 -6.79 7.59
C GLY A 51 -7.77 -7.14 9.07
N GLY A 52 -8.73 -7.93 9.51
CA GLY A 52 -8.62 -8.72 10.73
C GLY A 52 -8.01 -10.07 10.37
N HIS A 53 -6.86 -10.38 10.96
CA HIS A 53 -6.31 -11.72 10.98
C HIS A 53 -7.34 -12.71 11.56
N HIS A 54 -7.99 -13.47 10.68
CA HIS A 54 -8.63 -14.73 11.04
C HIS A 54 -7.69 -15.87 10.67
N HIS A 55 -6.99 -16.37 11.68
CA HIS A 55 -6.54 -17.76 11.72
C HIS A 55 -7.76 -18.67 11.98
N ASP A 56 -7.77 -19.85 11.36
CA ASP A 56 -8.79 -20.91 11.33
C ASP A 56 -10.05 -20.66 10.47
N ASP A 57 -10.04 -21.13 9.23
CA ASP A 57 -10.41 -22.52 8.92
C ASP A 57 -10.01 -22.89 7.48
N SER A 58 -9.32 -24.02 7.36
CA SER A 58 -8.87 -24.64 6.11
C SER A 58 -10.03 -25.34 5.39
N GLU A 59 -10.99 -24.58 4.85
CA GLU A 59 -11.76 -25.07 3.71
C GLU A 59 -10.98 -24.68 2.45
N THR A 60 -10.50 -25.68 1.70
CA THR A 60 -9.86 -25.46 0.40
C THR A 60 -10.90 -24.81 -0.49
N ALA A 61 -10.83 -23.48 -0.62
CA ALA A 61 -11.73 -22.68 -1.43
C ALA A 61 -11.58 -23.12 -2.90
N ALA A 62 -12.35 -24.12 -3.31
CA ALA A 62 -12.16 -24.80 -4.57
C ALA A 62 -12.70 -23.93 -5.71
N TYR A 63 -11.79 -23.36 -6.50
CA TYR A 63 -12.14 -22.71 -7.76
C TYR A 63 -12.69 -23.76 -8.72
N THR A 64 -13.88 -23.52 -9.25
CA THR A 64 -14.49 -24.41 -10.25
C THR A 64 -14.24 -23.81 -11.63
N LEU A 65 -13.44 -24.50 -12.44
CA LEU A 65 -13.11 -24.01 -13.78
C LEU A 65 -14.38 -23.91 -14.66
N PRO A 66 -14.57 -22.79 -15.36
CA PRO A 66 -15.71 -22.64 -16.26
C PRO A 66 -15.57 -23.60 -17.45
N VAL A 67 -16.69 -24.18 -17.88
CA VAL A 67 -16.73 -25.00 -19.09
C VAL A 67 -16.62 -24.09 -20.30
N LEU A 68 -15.41 -23.93 -20.84
CA LEU A 68 -15.14 -23.11 -22.02
C LEU A 68 -15.55 -23.79 -23.33
N ILE A 69 -15.35 -25.12 -23.40
CA ILE A 69 -15.76 -25.97 -24.51
C ILE A 69 -16.47 -27.19 -23.90
N PRO A 70 -17.64 -27.62 -24.42
CA PRO A 70 -18.31 -28.81 -23.93
C PRO A 70 -17.41 -30.05 -24.00
N SER A 71 -17.34 -30.82 -22.92
CA SER A 71 -16.49 -32.03 -22.83
C SER A 71 -16.74 -33.05 -23.93
N ARG A 72 -17.97 -33.12 -24.48
CA ARG A 72 -18.33 -33.98 -25.62
C ARG A 72 -17.63 -33.60 -26.94
N VAL A 73 -17.17 -32.36 -27.07
CA VAL A 73 -16.54 -31.83 -28.29
C VAL A 73 -15.02 -31.90 -28.25
N LEU A 74 -14.43 -31.91 -27.06
CA LEU A 74 -12.97 -31.97 -26.88
C LEU A 74 -12.31 -33.20 -27.54
N PRO A 75 -12.85 -34.44 -27.44
CA PRO A 75 -12.29 -35.58 -28.15
C PRO A 75 -12.33 -35.43 -29.67
N LEU A 76 -13.41 -34.85 -30.21
CA LEU A 76 -13.55 -34.62 -31.65
C LEU A 76 -12.51 -33.60 -32.15
N LEU A 77 -12.30 -32.53 -31.38
CA LEU A 77 -11.26 -31.54 -31.67
C LEU A 77 -9.86 -32.15 -31.60
N HIS A 78 -9.61 -33.05 -30.63
CA HIS A 78 -8.35 -33.78 -30.52
C HIS A 78 -8.09 -34.66 -31.75
N ASP A 79 -9.07 -35.47 -32.15
CA ASP A 79 -8.96 -36.35 -33.31
C ASP A 79 -8.69 -35.55 -34.61
N LEU A 80 -9.39 -34.43 -34.78
CA LEU A 80 -9.17 -33.50 -35.91
C LEU A 80 -7.77 -32.88 -35.88
N ALA A 81 -7.33 -32.41 -34.72
CA ALA A 81 -5.99 -31.85 -34.53
C ALA A 81 -4.92 -32.91 -34.86
N GLN A 82 -5.09 -34.15 -34.41
CA GLN A 82 -4.18 -35.26 -34.70
C GLN A 82 -4.11 -35.54 -36.20
N GLN A 83 -5.25 -35.58 -36.91
CA GLN A 83 -5.28 -35.76 -38.36
C GLN A 83 -4.58 -34.61 -39.10
N MET A 84 -4.81 -33.36 -38.70
CA MET A 84 -4.15 -32.18 -39.29
C MET A 84 -2.63 -32.20 -39.08
N VAL A 85 -2.18 -32.63 -37.90
CA VAL A 85 -0.75 -32.78 -37.59
C VAL A 85 -0.11 -33.90 -38.42
N GLN A 86 -0.78 -35.04 -38.58
CA GLN A 86 -0.33 -36.15 -39.43
C GLN A 86 -0.28 -35.76 -40.92
N ALA A 87 -1.21 -34.91 -41.37
CA ALA A 87 -1.23 -34.35 -42.72
C ALA A 87 -0.20 -33.23 -42.95
N GLY A 88 0.59 -32.86 -41.93
CA GLY A 88 1.62 -31.82 -42.03
C GLY A 88 1.09 -30.37 -41.95
N HIS A 89 -0.18 -30.17 -41.61
CA HIS A 89 -0.84 -28.86 -41.57
C HIS A 89 -0.81 -28.21 -40.18
N LYS A 90 0.30 -28.39 -39.44
CA LYS A 90 0.44 -27.93 -38.04
C LYS A 90 0.27 -26.41 -37.87
N GLN A 91 0.82 -25.62 -38.79
CA GLN A 91 0.79 -24.16 -38.70
C GLN A 91 -0.61 -23.59 -38.95
N LEU A 92 -1.37 -24.24 -39.83
CA LEU A 92 -2.75 -23.87 -40.13
C LEU A 92 -3.69 -24.18 -38.95
N LEU A 93 -3.48 -25.34 -38.31
CA LEU A 93 -4.14 -25.71 -37.06
C LEU A 93 -3.92 -24.66 -35.95
N LEU A 94 -2.66 -24.25 -35.74
CA LEU A 94 -2.31 -23.23 -34.76
C LEU A 94 -2.98 -21.88 -35.07
N GLN A 95 -2.96 -21.46 -36.33
CA GLN A 95 -3.48 -20.16 -36.74
C GLN A 95 -5.00 -20.05 -36.50
N ASN A 96 -5.79 -21.07 -36.84
CA ASN A 96 -7.24 -20.97 -36.62
C ASN A 96 -7.63 -21.09 -35.16
N TYR A 97 -6.97 -21.99 -34.43
CA TYR A 97 -7.21 -22.12 -33.00
C TYR A 97 -6.93 -20.78 -32.32
N LYS A 98 -5.80 -20.16 -32.66
CA LYS A 98 -5.44 -18.82 -32.22
C LYS A 98 -6.51 -17.80 -32.57
N GLU A 99 -6.82 -17.61 -33.85
CA GLU A 99 -7.75 -16.55 -34.31
C GLU A 99 -9.12 -16.67 -33.65
N THR A 100 -9.59 -17.89 -33.41
CA THR A 100 -10.88 -18.13 -32.75
C THR A 100 -10.81 -17.90 -31.25
N ARG A 101 -9.87 -18.56 -30.55
CA ARG A 101 -9.83 -18.57 -29.07
C ARG A 101 -9.28 -17.28 -28.48
N TYR A 102 -8.34 -16.63 -29.16
CA TYR A 102 -7.84 -15.30 -28.81
C TYR A 102 -8.99 -14.31 -28.65
N PHE A 103 -9.90 -14.27 -29.63
CA PHE A 103 -10.98 -13.29 -29.68
C PHE A 103 -11.97 -13.54 -28.54
N VAL A 104 -12.35 -14.80 -28.33
CA VAL A 104 -13.25 -15.24 -27.25
C VAL A 104 -12.68 -14.89 -25.88
N LEU A 105 -11.38 -15.13 -25.66
CA LEU A 105 -10.72 -14.84 -24.39
C LEU A 105 -10.65 -13.33 -24.12
N GLU A 106 -10.27 -12.54 -25.13
CA GLU A 106 -10.20 -11.08 -25.03
C GLU A 106 -11.59 -10.47 -24.80
N GLU A 107 -12.62 -10.94 -25.50
CA GLU A 107 -14.00 -10.50 -25.31
C GLU A 107 -14.52 -10.85 -23.91
N SER A 108 -14.18 -12.03 -23.37
CA SER A 108 -14.55 -12.44 -22.01
C SER A 108 -13.97 -11.49 -20.96
N LEU A 109 -12.70 -11.07 -21.12
CA LEU A 109 -12.07 -10.09 -20.23
C LEU A 109 -12.71 -8.70 -20.36
N ARG A 110 -13.07 -8.27 -21.58
CA ARG A 110 -13.78 -7.00 -21.77
C ARG A 110 -15.16 -7.00 -21.13
N LYS A 111 -15.91 -8.11 -21.24
CA LYS A 111 -17.22 -8.28 -20.57
C LYS A 111 -17.09 -8.26 -19.05
N LEU A 112 -15.99 -8.79 -18.52
CA LEU A 112 -15.68 -8.70 -17.09
C LEU A 112 -15.41 -7.26 -16.63
N GLY A 113 -15.04 -6.35 -17.55
CA GLY A 113 -14.75 -4.95 -17.26
C GLY A 113 -13.26 -4.59 -17.32
N VAL A 114 -12.42 -5.47 -17.89
CA VAL A 114 -11.01 -5.18 -18.11
C VAL A 114 -10.86 -4.19 -19.26
N GLU A 115 -10.39 -2.99 -18.93
CA GLU A 115 -10.12 -1.93 -19.89
C GLU A 115 -8.62 -1.77 -20.10
N LYS A 116 -8.22 -1.54 -21.36
CA LYS A 116 -6.86 -1.12 -21.68
C LYS A 116 -6.72 0.38 -21.39
N LEU A 117 -6.08 0.72 -20.28
CA LEU A 117 -5.86 2.11 -19.89
C LEU A 117 -4.39 2.51 -20.08
N SER A 118 -4.16 3.69 -20.64
CA SER A 118 -2.83 4.27 -20.74
C SER A 118 -2.42 4.97 -19.44
N LYS A 119 -1.13 5.29 -19.31
CA LYS A 119 -0.62 6.09 -18.20
C LYS A 119 -1.32 7.45 -18.13
N GLU A 120 -1.58 8.06 -19.28
CA GLU A 120 -2.22 9.36 -19.39
C GLU A 120 -3.67 9.32 -18.92
N ASP A 121 -4.39 8.22 -19.19
CA ASP A 121 -5.77 8.03 -18.74
C ASP A 121 -5.83 7.89 -17.22
N VAL A 122 -4.92 7.09 -16.64
CA VAL A 122 -4.81 6.92 -15.17
C VAL A 122 -4.49 8.25 -14.48
N GLN A 123 -3.64 9.09 -15.09
CA GLN A 123 -3.28 10.39 -14.51
C GLN A 123 -4.40 11.43 -14.53
N ARG A 124 -5.33 11.35 -15.50
CA ARG A 124 -6.47 12.28 -15.60
C ARG A 124 -7.64 11.88 -14.71
N MET A 125 -7.63 10.65 -14.17
CA MET A 125 -8.73 10.10 -13.40
C MET A 125 -8.74 10.64 -11.97
N GLN A 126 -9.95 10.81 -11.41
CA GLN A 126 -10.13 11.14 -9.99
C GLN A 126 -9.73 9.94 -9.11
N TRP A 127 -9.24 10.23 -7.91
CA TRP A 127 -8.70 9.22 -7.00
C TRP A 127 -9.74 8.15 -6.64
N GLU A 128 -10.96 8.56 -6.30
CA GLU A 128 -12.02 7.67 -5.84
C GLU A 128 -12.43 6.66 -6.92
N VAL A 129 -12.43 7.09 -8.18
CA VAL A 129 -12.72 6.23 -9.33
C VAL A 129 -11.55 5.29 -9.61
N LEU A 130 -10.31 5.80 -9.48
CA LEU A 130 -9.11 5.00 -9.68
C LEU A 130 -8.98 3.91 -8.62
N GLU A 131 -9.19 4.24 -7.34
CA GLU A 131 -9.16 3.29 -6.23
C GLU A 131 -10.18 2.15 -6.44
N ALA A 132 -11.42 2.48 -6.80
CA ALA A 132 -12.44 1.48 -7.14
C ALA A 132 -12.03 0.61 -8.35
N LYS A 133 -11.44 1.20 -9.40
CA LYS A 133 -10.94 0.45 -10.56
C LYS A 133 -9.77 -0.46 -10.21
N ILE A 134 -8.92 -0.08 -9.26
CA ILE A 134 -7.83 -0.95 -8.80
C ILE A 134 -8.38 -2.14 -8.00
N GLY A 135 -9.34 -1.90 -7.10
CA GLY A 135 -10.06 -2.98 -6.41
C GLY A 135 -10.67 -3.98 -7.39
N ASN A 136 -11.36 -3.48 -8.43
CA ASN A 136 -11.91 -4.32 -9.50
C ASN A 136 -10.81 -5.07 -10.26
N TRP A 137 -9.69 -4.42 -10.58
CA TRP A 137 -8.57 -5.07 -11.26
C TRP A 137 -7.99 -6.22 -10.45
N ILE A 138 -7.89 -6.10 -9.12
CA ILE A 138 -7.44 -7.20 -8.25
C ILE A 138 -8.38 -8.41 -8.38
N HIS A 139 -9.69 -8.19 -8.37
CA HIS A 139 -10.68 -9.25 -8.58
C HIS A 139 -10.59 -9.85 -9.99
N PHE A 140 -10.46 -9.02 -11.02
CA PHE A 140 -10.35 -9.47 -12.40
C PHE A 140 -9.07 -10.26 -12.64
N MET A 141 -7.96 -9.89 -11.99
CA MET A 141 -6.70 -10.62 -12.09
C MET A 141 -6.83 -12.02 -11.49
N ARG A 142 -7.49 -12.18 -10.33
CA ARG A 142 -7.81 -13.51 -9.76
C ARG A 142 -8.64 -14.35 -10.72
N ILE A 143 -9.74 -13.79 -11.24
CA ILE A 143 -10.65 -14.48 -12.17
C ILE A 143 -9.90 -14.90 -13.45
N ALA A 144 -9.12 -13.98 -14.02
CA ALA A 144 -8.39 -14.23 -15.25
C ALA A 144 -7.38 -15.38 -15.09
N VAL A 145 -6.57 -15.38 -14.04
CA VAL A 145 -5.55 -16.42 -13.82
C VAL A 145 -6.19 -17.74 -13.39
N LYS A 146 -7.00 -17.74 -12.34
CA LYS A 146 -7.49 -18.98 -11.73
C LYS A 146 -8.62 -19.65 -12.50
N LEU A 147 -9.35 -18.91 -13.35
CA LEU A 147 -10.48 -19.45 -14.12
C LEU A 147 -10.22 -19.45 -15.63
N LEU A 148 -10.01 -18.27 -16.24
CA LEU A 148 -9.94 -18.17 -17.69
C LEU A 148 -8.68 -18.82 -18.27
N PHE A 149 -7.49 -18.44 -17.78
CA PHE A 149 -6.24 -18.99 -18.28
C PHE A 149 -6.05 -20.45 -17.87
N ALA A 150 -6.46 -20.83 -16.67
CA ALA A 150 -6.46 -22.23 -16.24
C ALA A 150 -7.40 -23.09 -17.10
N GLY A 151 -8.61 -22.59 -17.40
CA GLY A 151 -9.56 -23.27 -18.29
C GLY A 151 -9.05 -23.39 -19.72
N GLU A 152 -8.47 -22.31 -20.27
CA GLU A 152 -7.89 -22.32 -21.61
C GLU A 152 -6.71 -23.29 -21.69
N ARG A 153 -5.88 -23.36 -20.64
CA ARG A 153 -4.78 -24.32 -20.56
C ARG A 153 -5.28 -25.76 -20.60
N GLN A 154 -6.34 -26.05 -19.86
CA GLN A 154 -6.95 -27.37 -19.84
C GLN A 154 -7.54 -27.76 -21.21
N VAL A 155 -8.14 -26.80 -21.92
CA VAL A 155 -8.64 -27.01 -23.29
C VAL A 155 -7.48 -27.29 -24.26
N CYS A 156 -6.41 -26.48 -24.23
CA CYS A 156 -5.22 -26.70 -25.04
C CYS A 156 -4.58 -28.07 -24.78
N ASP A 157 -4.39 -28.45 -23.51
CA ASP A 157 -3.76 -29.72 -23.16
C ASP A 157 -4.59 -30.94 -23.60
N GLN A 158 -5.93 -30.83 -23.64
CA GLN A 158 -6.80 -31.88 -24.17
C GLN A 158 -6.78 -31.98 -25.69
N ILE A 159 -6.82 -30.84 -26.39
CA ILE A 159 -6.83 -30.82 -27.86
C ILE A 159 -5.49 -31.28 -28.43
N PHE A 160 -4.39 -30.83 -27.82
CA PHE A 160 -3.03 -31.09 -28.30
C PHE A 160 -2.32 -32.23 -27.54
N GLN A 161 -3.08 -33.11 -26.89
CA GLN A 161 -2.52 -34.23 -26.13
C GLN A 161 -1.51 -35.03 -26.98
N GLY A 162 -0.28 -35.20 -26.49
CA GLY A 162 0.81 -35.86 -27.22
C GLY A 162 1.67 -34.92 -28.09
N PHE A 163 1.38 -33.62 -28.12
CA PHE A 163 2.15 -32.60 -28.84
C PHE A 163 2.51 -31.40 -27.94
N ASP A 164 3.22 -31.64 -26.83
CA ASP A 164 3.46 -30.63 -25.77
C ASP A 164 4.02 -29.29 -26.29
N SER A 165 4.96 -29.33 -27.25
CA SER A 165 5.53 -28.09 -27.80
C SER A 165 4.51 -27.27 -28.60
N LEU A 166 3.52 -27.91 -29.23
CA LEU A 166 2.45 -27.23 -29.96
C LEU A 166 1.40 -26.69 -28.98
N SER A 167 1.07 -27.44 -27.92
CA SER A 167 0.17 -26.96 -26.86
C SER A 167 0.69 -25.68 -26.22
N ASP A 168 1.96 -25.68 -25.81
CA ASP A 168 2.59 -24.51 -25.18
C ASP A 168 2.64 -23.29 -26.11
N GLN A 169 2.97 -23.51 -27.38
CA GLN A 169 2.99 -22.43 -28.37
C GLN A 169 1.59 -21.88 -28.62
N CYS A 170 0.60 -22.75 -28.81
CA CYS A 170 -0.78 -22.36 -29.08
C CYS A 170 -1.37 -21.57 -27.92
N PHE A 171 -1.18 -22.05 -26.69
CA PHE A 171 -1.63 -21.38 -25.48
C PHE A 171 -0.97 -20.00 -25.31
N ALA A 172 0.34 -19.88 -25.53
CA ALA A 172 1.04 -18.60 -25.48
C ALA A 172 0.46 -17.60 -26.49
N GLU A 173 0.24 -18.03 -27.74
CA GLU A 173 -0.26 -17.15 -28.81
C GLU A 173 -1.71 -16.71 -28.58
N VAL A 174 -2.55 -17.52 -27.93
CA VAL A 174 -3.94 -17.17 -27.57
C VAL A 174 -3.98 -16.17 -26.41
N THR A 175 -3.11 -16.36 -25.41
CA THR A 175 -3.20 -15.62 -24.13
C THR A 175 -2.40 -14.32 -24.11
N VAL A 176 -1.40 -14.15 -24.99
CA VAL A 176 -0.45 -13.02 -24.94
C VAL A 176 -1.13 -11.63 -24.92
N SER A 177 -2.19 -11.41 -25.72
CA SER A 177 -2.92 -10.13 -25.74
C SER A 177 -3.71 -9.89 -24.48
N SER A 178 -4.39 -10.92 -23.99
CA SER A 178 -5.24 -10.89 -22.81
C SER A 178 -4.40 -10.62 -21.57
N VAL A 179 -3.25 -11.28 -21.44
CA VAL A 179 -2.28 -11.00 -20.39
C VAL A 179 -1.70 -9.60 -20.56
N SER A 180 -1.29 -9.20 -21.77
CA SER A 180 -0.78 -7.85 -22.02
C SER A 180 -1.80 -6.76 -21.62
N MET A 181 -3.09 -6.97 -21.89
CA MET A 181 -4.16 -6.07 -21.49
C MET A 181 -4.24 -5.94 -19.96
N LEU A 182 -4.29 -7.05 -19.23
CA LEU A 182 -4.33 -7.06 -17.76
C LEU A 182 -3.11 -6.39 -17.14
N LEU A 183 -1.90 -6.73 -17.64
CA LEU A 183 -0.65 -6.18 -17.12
C LEU A 183 -0.47 -4.70 -17.48
N SER A 184 -1.01 -4.23 -18.61
CA SER A 184 -0.90 -2.84 -19.04
C SER A 184 -1.56 -1.86 -18.06
N PHE A 185 -2.68 -2.25 -17.45
CA PHE A 185 -3.33 -1.45 -16.40
C PHE A 185 -2.43 -1.32 -15.17
N GLY A 186 -1.86 -2.44 -14.71
CA GLY A 186 -0.89 -2.45 -13.62
C GLY A 186 0.34 -1.58 -13.90
N ASP A 187 0.88 -1.68 -15.11
CA ASP A 187 2.05 -0.91 -15.54
C ASP A 187 1.73 0.60 -15.63
N ALA A 188 0.53 0.96 -16.09
CA ALA A 188 0.06 2.34 -16.13
C ALA A 188 -0.02 2.97 -14.73
N ILE A 189 -0.52 2.22 -13.73
CA ILE A 189 -0.58 2.67 -12.34
C ILE A 189 0.81 2.78 -11.72
N ALA A 190 1.64 1.75 -11.88
CA ALA A 190 3.00 1.71 -11.36
C ALA A 190 3.88 2.86 -11.91
N ARG A 191 3.57 3.36 -13.11
CA ARG A 191 4.27 4.49 -13.76
C ARG A 191 3.56 5.84 -13.58
N SER A 192 2.39 5.85 -12.96
CA SER A 192 1.63 7.07 -12.71
C SER A 192 2.35 7.97 -11.70
N LYS A 193 1.82 9.18 -11.46
CA LYS A 193 2.40 10.06 -10.45
C LYS A 193 2.31 9.37 -9.08
N ARG A 194 3.46 9.19 -8.43
CA ARG A 194 3.61 8.65 -7.07
C ARG A 194 2.99 9.62 -6.06
N SER A 195 2.28 9.07 -5.09
CA SER A 195 1.79 9.81 -3.93
C SER A 195 1.66 8.87 -2.73
N PRO A 196 1.77 9.38 -1.49
CA PRO A 196 1.67 8.54 -0.30
C PRO A 196 0.36 7.77 -0.21
N GLU A 197 -0.76 8.40 -0.59
CA GLU A 197 -2.10 7.79 -0.54
C GLU A 197 -2.22 6.58 -1.47
N LYS A 198 -1.49 6.59 -2.59
CA LYS A 198 -1.45 5.50 -3.56
C LYS A 198 -0.68 4.28 -3.08
N LEU A 199 0.15 4.40 -2.05
CA LEU A 199 1.04 3.33 -1.62
C LEU A 199 0.26 2.08 -1.23
N PHE A 200 -0.81 2.22 -0.44
CA PHE A 200 -1.57 1.08 0.06
C PHE A 200 -2.21 0.28 -1.07
N VAL A 201 -2.82 1.00 -2.02
CA VAL A 201 -3.44 0.36 -3.19
C VAL A 201 -2.38 -0.29 -4.11
N LEU A 202 -1.17 0.29 -4.20
CA LEU A 202 -0.04 -0.36 -4.88
C LEU A 202 0.42 -1.64 -4.17
N LEU A 203 0.37 -1.68 -2.84
CA LEU A 203 0.68 -2.88 -2.07
C LEU A 203 -0.38 -3.96 -2.28
N ASP A 204 -1.67 -3.61 -2.34
CA ASP A 204 -2.73 -4.56 -2.67
C ASP A 204 -2.50 -5.20 -4.07
N MET A 205 -2.07 -4.39 -5.04
CA MET A 205 -1.69 -4.88 -6.38
C MET A 205 -0.46 -5.79 -6.35
N TYR A 206 0.51 -5.50 -5.49
CA TYR A 206 1.68 -6.35 -5.31
C TYR A 206 1.32 -7.69 -4.65
N GLU A 207 0.45 -7.68 -3.64
CA GLU A 207 -0.06 -8.88 -2.97
C GLU A 207 -0.73 -9.82 -3.96
N ILE A 208 -1.61 -9.31 -4.82
CA ILE A 208 -2.29 -10.17 -5.79
C ILE A 208 -1.32 -10.77 -6.81
N MET A 209 -0.33 -10.00 -7.28
CA MET A 209 0.67 -10.52 -8.21
C MET A 209 1.53 -11.61 -7.57
N ARG A 210 1.83 -11.48 -6.28
CA ARG A 210 2.51 -12.51 -5.48
C ARG A 210 1.65 -13.74 -5.26
N GLU A 211 0.39 -13.55 -4.86
CA GLU A 211 -0.58 -14.62 -4.63
C GLU A 211 -0.69 -15.52 -5.87
N LEU A 212 -0.77 -14.91 -7.05
CA LEU A 212 -0.95 -15.61 -8.32
C LEU A 212 0.36 -16.12 -8.93
N HIS A 213 1.53 -15.83 -8.35
CA HIS A 213 2.82 -16.12 -8.98
C HIS A 213 3.00 -17.61 -9.29
N THR A 214 2.73 -18.49 -8.32
CA THR A 214 2.86 -19.94 -8.50
C THR A 214 1.90 -20.50 -9.54
N GLU A 215 0.71 -19.91 -9.64
CA GLU A 215 -0.31 -20.31 -10.62
C GLU A 215 0.07 -19.84 -12.02
N ILE A 216 0.63 -18.64 -12.15
CA ILE A 216 1.18 -18.14 -13.41
C ILE A 216 2.32 -19.06 -13.86
N GLU A 217 3.26 -19.44 -12.99
CA GLU A 217 4.33 -20.39 -13.35
C GLU A 217 3.79 -21.77 -13.78
N THR A 218 2.72 -22.24 -13.14
CA THR A 218 2.12 -23.56 -13.42
C THR A 218 1.31 -23.56 -14.73
N ILE A 219 0.49 -22.53 -14.96
CA ILE A 219 -0.38 -22.41 -16.13
C ILE A 219 0.45 -22.11 -17.38
N PHE A 220 1.38 -21.17 -17.29
CA PHE A 220 2.20 -20.70 -18.40
C PHE A 220 3.49 -21.51 -18.52
N LYS A 221 3.41 -22.85 -18.52
CA LYS A 221 4.58 -23.74 -18.66
C LYS A 221 5.20 -23.69 -20.06
N GLY A 222 6.46 -24.10 -20.16
CA GLY A 222 7.19 -24.22 -21.42
C GLY A 222 7.94 -22.96 -21.87
N LYS A 223 8.75 -23.13 -22.93
CA LYS A 223 9.62 -22.09 -23.48
C LYS A 223 8.83 -20.96 -24.18
N ALA A 224 7.73 -21.30 -24.85
CA ALA A 224 6.91 -20.33 -25.56
C ALA A 224 6.21 -19.32 -24.63
N CYS A 225 6.01 -19.69 -23.36
CA CYS A 225 5.36 -18.84 -22.37
C CYS A 225 6.31 -18.00 -21.52
N VAL A 226 7.63 -18.10 -21.71
CA VAL A 226 8.64 -17.42 -20.86
C VAL A 226 8.42 -15.90 -20.83
N GLU A 227 8.19 -15.28 -21.99
CA GLU A 227 7.99 -13.82 -22.08
C GLU A 227 6.75 -13.34 -21.29
N ILE A 228 5.71 -14.18 -21.19
CA ILE A 228 4.50 -13.87 -20.43
C ILE A 228 4.81 -13.88 -18.94
N ARG A 229 5.53 -14.91 -18.47
CA ARG A 229 5.95 -15.03 -17.05
C ARG A 229 6.91 -13.91 -16.67
N ASP A 230 7.88 -13.62 -17.52
CA ASP A 230 8.82 -12.51 -17.33
C ASP A 230 8.11 -11.15 -17.31
N SER A 231 7.06 -10.97 -18.12
CA SER A 231 6.26 -9.74 -18.10
C SER A 231 5.47 -9.59 -16.79
N ALA A 232 4.88 -10.67 -16.27
CA ALA A 232 4.17 -10.66 -14.98
C ALA A 232 5.13 -10.41 -13.80
N MET A 233 6.30 -11.06 -13.81
CA MET A 233 7.37 -10.81 -12.85
C MET A 233 7.89 -9.36 -12.96
N GLY A 234 8.03 -8.85 -14.19
CA GLY A 234 8.43 -7.49 -14.48
C GLY A 234 7.47 -6.45 -13.89
N LEU A 235 6.15 -6.69 -13.98
CA LEU A 235 5.15 -5.84 -13.32
C LEU A 235 5.29 -5.91 -11.79
N THR A 236 5.41 -7.11 -11.23
CA THR A 236 5.57 -7.34 -9.78
C THR A 236 6.77 -6.56 -9.22
N LYS A 237 7.92 -6.66 -9.90
CA LYS A 237 9.13 -5.91 -9.56
C LYS A 237 8.92 -4.40 -9.66
N ARG A 238 8.21 -3.94 -10.70
CA ARG A 238 7.92 -2.50 -10.88
C ARG A 238 7.02 -1.97 -9.77
N LEU A 239 5.98 -2.70 -9.40
CA LEU A 239 5.09 -2.34 -8.28
C LEU A 239 5.89 -2.22 -6.98
N ALA A 240 6.74 -3.20 -6.68
CA ALA A 240 7.61 -3.17 -5.50
C ALA A 240 8.57 -1.97 -5.51
N GLN A 241 9.23 -1.71 -6.63
CA GLN A 241 10.12 -0.56 -6.78
C GLN A 241 9.37 0.77 -6.60
N THR A 242 8.22 0.94 -7.26
CA THR A 242 7.40 2.15 -7.13
C THR A 242 6.96 2.36 -5.67
N ALA A 243 6.61 1.28 -4.94
CA ALA A 243 6.29 1.36 -3.52
C ALA A 243 7.50 1.81 -2.68
N GLN A 244 8.69 1.26 -2.91
CA GLN A 244 9.93 1.68 -2.23
C GLN A 244 10.24 3.15 -2.47
N GLU A 245 10.17 3.59 -3.72
CA GLU A 245 10.40 4.97 -4.10
C GLU A 245 9.35 5.92 -3.47
N THR A 246 8.11 5.45 -3.30
CA THR A 246 7.03 6.23 -2.66
C THR A 246 7.30 6.46 -1.17
N PHE A 247 7.98 5.55 -0.47
CA PHE A 247 8.44 5.81 0.91
C PHE A 247 9.42 6.98 0.98
N GLY A 248 10.37 7.05 0.04
CA GLY A 248 11.32 8.16 -0.05
C GLY A 248 10.64 9.49 -0.33
N ASP A 249 9.69 9.51 -1.27
CA ASP A 249 8.88 10.70 -1.57
C ASP A 249 8.06 11.15 -0.34
N PHE A 250 7.49 10.21 0.41
CA PHE A 250 6.71 10.53 1.60
C PHE A 250 7.59 11.12 2.71
N GLU A 251 8.75 10.53 2.97
CA GLU A 251 9.72 11.08 3.92
C GLU A 251 10.13 12.51 3.54
N GLU A 252 10.45 12.76 2.27
CA GLU A 252 10.81 14.08 1.78
C GLU A 252 9.65 15.08 1.92
N ALA A 253 8.42 14.65 1.60
CA ALA A 253 7.23 15.47 1.75
C ALA A 253 6.94 15.84 3.21
N VAL A 254 7.15 14.92 4.14
CA VAL A 254 6.99 15.15 5.59
C VAL A 254 8.07 16.11 6.11
N GLU A 255 9.34 15.91 5.75
CA GLU A 255 10.44 16.78 6.15
C GLU A 255 10.23 18.21 5.65
N LYS A 256 9.81 18.37 4.38
CA LYS A 256 9.65 19.67 3.72
C LYS A 256 8.28 20.31 3.88
N ASP A 257 7.37 19.73 4.68
CA ASP A 257 6.03 20.29 4.85
C ASP A 257 6.09 21.72 5.40
N ALA A 258 5.74 22.68 4.54
CA ALA A 258 5.75 24.11 4.84
C ALA A 258 4.34 24.63 5.19
N THR A 259 3.37 23.74 5.39
CA THR A 259 1.98 24.12 5.66
C THR A 259 1.91 24.97 6.93
N LYS A 260 1.42 26.20 6.79
CA LYS A 260 1.32 27.21 7.87
C LYS A 260 0.13 26.96 8.79
N THR A 261 -0.16 25.70 9.11
CA THR A 261 -1.25 25.36 10.03
C THR A 261 -0.87 25.85 11.42
N ALA A 262 -1.35 27.05 11.75
CA ALA A 262 -0.98 27.76 12.97
C ALA A 262 -1.65 27.11 14.17
N VAL A 263 -0.92 26.25 14.87
CA VAL A 263 -1.34 25.72 16.16
C VAL A 263 -0.87 26.70 17.23
N LEU A 264 -1.61 27.79 17.45
CA LEU A 264 -1.16 28.89 18.32
C LEU A 264 -1.04 28.52 19.81
N ASP A 265 -1.66 27.42 20.24
CA ASP A 265 -1.72 26.94 21.62
C ASP A 265 -0.65 25.88 21.97
N GLY A 266 0.19 25.49 20.99
CA GLY A 266 1.20 24.45 21.19
C GLY A 266 0.63 23.04 21.35
N THR A 267 -0.60 22.77 20.87
CA THR A 267 -1.16 21.41 20.84
C THR A 267 -0.49 20.52 19.78
N VAL A 268 -0.98 19.28 19.63
CA VAL A 268 -0.53 18.34 18.60
C VAL A 268 -0.85 18.89 17.21
N HIS A 269 0.16 18.96 16.35
CA HIS A 269 0.03 19.43 14.98
C HIS A 269 -0.72 18.39 14.11
N PRO A 270 -1.61 18.81 13.20
CA PRO A 270 -2.33 17.88 12.31
C PRO A 270 -1.40 16.94 11.52
N LEU A 271 -0.27 17.45 11.03
CA LEU A 271 0.78 16.64 10.40
C LEU A 271 1.25 15.47 11.27
N THR A 272 1.42 15.68 12.58
CA THR A 272 1.83 14.61 13.50
C THR A 272 0.78 13.51 13.55
N SER A 273 -0.49 13.88 13.64
CA SER A 273 -1.58 12.89 13.62
C SER A 273 -1.67 12.16 12.28
N TYR A 274 -1.50 12.88 11.17
CA TYR A 274 -1.49 12.33 9.82
C TYR A 274 -0.37 11.29 9.63
N VAL A 275 0.88 11.66 9.91
CA VAL A 275 2.04 10.76 9.75
C VAL A 275 1.93 9.55 10.68
N ILE A 276 1.48 9.73 11.91
CA ILE A 276 1.28 8.62 12.84
C ILE A 276 0.19 7.67 12.36
N ASN A 277 -0.91 8.18 11.80
CA ASN A 277 -1.96 7.33 11.23
C ASN A 277 -1.47 6.61 9.96
N TYR A 278 -0.71 7.30 9.11
CA TYR A 278 -0.06 6.68 7.96
C TYR A 278 0.84 5.52 8.38
N VAL A 279 1.69 5.72 9.39
CA VAL A 279 2.53 4.64 9.93
C VAL A 279 1.68 3.51 10.50
N LYS A 280 0.59 3.77 11.22
CA LYS A 280 -0.30 2.69 11.67
C LYS A 280 -0.80 1.84 10.50
N PHE A 281 -1.29 2.48 9.44
CA PHE A 281 -1.74 1.76 8.24
C PHE A 281 -0.61 0.97 7.58
N LEU A 282 0.63 1.45 7.59
CA LEU A 282 1.76 0.67 7.09
C LEU A 282 1.96 -0.64 7.86
N PHE A 283 1.67 -0.67 9.16
CA PHE A 283 1.80 -1.87 9.97
C PHE A 283 0.69 -2.89 9.68
N ASP A 284 -0.48 -2.47 9.20
CA ASP A 284 -1.48 -3.42 8.69
C ASP A 284 -0.94 -4.23 7.49
N TYR A 285 0.02 -3.67 6.74
CA TYR A 285 0.74 -4.31 5.62
C TYR A 285 2.11 -4.87 6.03
N GLN A 286 2.37 -5.08 7.32
CA GLN A 286 3.70 -5.47 7.81
C GLN A 286 4.24 -6.74 7.12
N ALA A 287 3.41 -7.78 6.97
CA ALA A 287 3.83 -9.04 6.34
C ALA A 287 4.25 -8.83 4.87
N THR A 288 3.43 -8.10 4.12
CA THR A 288 3.64 -7.75 2.72
C THR A 288 4.89 -6.90 2.53
N LEU A 289 5.11 -5.91 3.39
CA LEU A 289 6.29 -5.06 3.36
C LEU A 289 7.57 -5.83 3.67
N LYS A 290 7.54 -6.76 4.64
CA LYS A 290 8.69 -7.64 4.91
C LYS A 290 9.05 -8.48 3.69
N GLN A 291 8.06 -9.07 3.04
CA GLN A 291 8.24 -9.84 1.81
C GLN A 291 8.79 -8.98 0.66
N LEU A 292 8.28 -7.76 0.50
CA LEU A 292 8.72 -6.80 -0.50
C LEU A 292 10.19 -6.43 -0.29
N PHE A 293 10.59 -6.10 0.94
CA PHE A 293 11.98 -5.77 1.27
C PHE A 293 12.92 -6.98 1.19
N LEU A 294 12.42 -8.19 1.44
CA LEU A 294 13.21 -9.41 1.30
C LEU A 294 13.56 -9.70 -0.17
N GLU A 295 12.58 -9.57 -1.07
CA GLU A 295 12.77 -9.91 -2.49
C GLU A 295 13.42 -8.80 -3.31
N PHE A 296 13.10 -7.55 -2.99
CA PHE A 296 13.49 -6.39 -3.81
C PHE A 296 14.30 -5.35 -3.03
N GLY A 297 14.71 -5.66 -1.80
CA GLY A 297 15.61 -4.81 -1.01
C GLY A 297 17.08 -5.12 -1.27
N ASN A 298 17.96 -4.36 -0.60
CA ASN A 298 19.41 -4.41 -0.80
C ASN A 298 20.11 -5.59 -0.08
N GLY A 299 19.40 -6.69 0.20
CA GLY A 299 19.96 -7.89 0.86
C GLY A 299 20.12 -7.81 2.38
N ASP A 300 19.54 -6.78 3.02
CA ASP A 300 19.48 -6.62 4.48
C ASP A 300 18.26 -7.35 5.07
N ASP A 301 18.24 -7.60 6.38
CA ASP A 301 17.06 -8.16 7.06
C ASP A 301 15.82 -7.30 6.79
N SER A 302 14.76 -7.91 6.26
CA SER A 302 13.48 -7.25 5.96
C SER A 302 12.90 -6.45 7.13
N ASN A 303 13.11 -6.93 8.37
CA ASN A 303 12.70 -6.20 9.58
C ASN A 303 13.55 -4.94 9.77
N SER A 304 14.85 -4.99 9.48
CA SER A 304 15.75 -3.83 9.58
C SER A 304 15.36 -2.74 8.59
N GLN A 305 14.97 -3.11 7.37
CA GLN A 305 14.57 -2.17 6.33
C GLN A 305 13.25 -1.47 6.67
N LEU A 306 12.23 -2.22 7.09
CA LEU A 306 10.96 -1.62 7.54
C LEU A 306 11.17 -0.73 8.78
N ALA A 307 12.03 -1.16 9.71
CA ALA A 307 12.39 -0.35 10.89
C ALA A 307 13.09 0.94 10.46
N SER A 308 14.05 0.84 9.54
CA SER A 308 14.80 1.98 9.00
C SER A 308 13.89 3.00 8.32
N VAL A 309 13.00 2.56 7.42
CA VAL A 309 12.02 3.44 6.76
C VAL A 309 11.12 4.11 7.79
N THR A 310 10.59 3.35 8.76
CA THR A 310 9.75 3.89 9.84
C THR A 310 10.50 4.92 10.67
N MET A 311 11.76 4.64 11.04
CA MET A 311 12.60 5.58 11.80
C MET A 311 12.88 6.85 11.00
N ARG A 312 13.16 6.76 9.71
CA ARG A 312 13.39 7.91 8.83
C ARG A 312 12.16 8.81 8.74
N ILE A 313 10.97 8.24 8.54
CA ILE A 313 9.71 8.99 8.55
C ILE A 313 9.48 9.70 9.91
N MET A 314 9.72 8.99 11.01
CA MET A 314 9.57 9.56 12.36
C MET A 314 10.60 10.67 12.64
N GLN A 315 11.83 10.53 12.13
CA GLN A 315 12.86 11.56 12.25
C GLN A 315 12.52 12.77 11.39
N ALA A 316 12.02 12.55 10.17
CA ALA A 316 11.58 13.61 9.27
C ALA A 316 10.46 14.46 9.89
N LEU A 317 9.48 13.79 10.52
CA LEU A 317 8.44 14.47 11.27
C LEU A 317 9.02 15.30 12.43
N GLN A 318 9.97 14.77 13.20
CA GLN A 318 10.59 15.49 14.31
C GLN A 318 11.36 16.73 13.83
N ASN A 319 12.18 16.60 12.79
CA ASN A 319 12.93 17.72 12.21
C ASN A 319 11.98 18.82 11.71
N ASN A 320 10.89 18.44 11.02
CA ASN A 320 9.88 19.36 10.56
C ASN A 320 9.21 20.10 11.74
N LEU A 321 8.84 19.37 12.80
CA LEU A 321 8.26 19.94 14.01
C LEU A 321 9.23 20.89 14.72
N GLU A 322 10.52 20.55 14.81
CA GLU A 322 11.56 21.45 15.33
C GLU A 322 11.66 22.72 14.49
N GLY A 323 11.64 22.61 13.16
CA GLY A 323 11.58 23.74 12.24
C GLY A 323 10.37 24.65 12.51
N LYS A 324 9.17 24.06 12.65
CA LYS A 324 7.93 24.80 12.94
C LYS A 324 7.92 25.43 14.33
N SER A 325 8.49 24.76 15.32
CA SER A 325 8.54 25.24 16.71
C SER A 325 9.31 26.57 16.86
N LYS A 326 10.21 26.90 15.92
CA LYS A 326 10.96 28.17 15.88
C LYS A 326 10.10 29.38 15.47
N GLN A 327 8.86 29.16 15.03
CA GLN A 327 7.94 30.23 14.64
C GLN A 327 7.19 30.84 15.84
N TYR A 328 7.19 30.16 16.99
CA TYR A 328 6.61 30.70 18.22
C TYR A 328 7.47 31.85 18.77
N ARG A 329 6.81 32.92 19.22
CA ARG A 329 7.48 34.06 19.85
C ARG A 329 7.92 33.75 21.28
N ASP A 330 7.11 32.99 22.00
CA ASP A 330 7.41 32.55 23.35
C ASP A 330 8.21 31.22 23.32
N PRO A 331 9.47 31.21 23.80
CA PRO A 331 10.27 29.99 23.84
C PRO A 331 9.72 28.91 24.79
N ALA A 332 8.89 29.27 25.79
CA ALA A 332 8.21 28.26 26.59
C ALA A 332 7.20 27.47 25.74
N LEU A 333 6.41 28.18 24.92
CA LEU A 333 5.45 27.57 24.00
C LEU A 333 6.10 26.66 22.96
N THR A 334 7.31 27.01 22.47
CA THR A 334 8.13 26.12 21.62
C THR A 334 8.37 24.76 22.28
N HIS A 335 8.75 24.75 23.56
CA HIS A 335 9.01 23.51 24.29
C HIS A 335 7.72 22.73 24.61
N LEU A 336 6.62 23.43 24.92
CA LEU A 336 5.31 22.80 25.12
C LEU A 336 4.83 22.10 23.84
N PHE A 337 4.96 22.76 22.69
CA PHE A 337 4.63 22.21 21.38
C PHE A 337 5.43 20.94 21.08
N LEU A 338 6.76 20.98 21.20
CA LEU A 338 7.61 19.81 20.95
C LEU A 338 7.31 18.68 21.93
N MET A 339 7.10 19.00 23.20
CA MET A 339 6.70 18.02 24.22
C MET A 339 5.41 17.31 23.82
N ASN A 340 4.36 18.05 23.46
CA ASN A 340 3.05 17.49 23.12
C ASN A 340 3.11 16.57 21.89
N ASN A 341 3.79 17.01 20.83
CA ASN A 341 3.88 16.26 19.58
C ASN A 341 4.74 14.99 19.74
N ILE A 342 5.93 15.09 20.35
CA ILE A 342 6.79 13.93 20.58
C ILE A 342 6.12 12.96 21.56
N HIS A 343 5.42 13.47 22.58
CA HIS A 343 4.63 12.63 23.49
C HIS A 343 3.54 11.86 22.74
N TYR A 344 2.83 12.52 21.82
CA TYR A 344 1.82 11.88 20.98
C TYR A 344 2.42 10.77 20.11
N MET A 345 3.58 11.02 19.49
CA MET A 345 4.31 10.00 18.73
C MET A 345 4.66 8.78 19.59
N VAL A 346 5.29 9.01 20.75
CA VAL A 346 5.66 7.95 21.70
C VAL A 346 4.45 7.15 22.17
N ARG A 347 3.36 7.84 22.53
CA ARG A 347 2.13 7.21 22.98
C ARG A 347 1.51 6.34 21.89
N SER A 348 1.57 6.79 20.64
CA SER A 348 1.00 6.09 19.49
C SER A 348 1.83 4.86 19.13
N VAL A 349 3.16 4.98 19.02
CA VAL A 349 4.06 3.85 18.76
C VAL A 349 3.92 2.78 19.83
N ARG A 350 3.84 3.16 21.12
CA ARG A 350 3.66 2.19 22.22
C ARG A 350 2.35 1.40 22.14
N ARG A 351 1.35 1.90 21.42
CA ARG A 351 0.02 1.28 21.30
C ARG A 351 -0.15 0.51 19.99
N SER A 352 0.89 0.41 19.16
CA SER A 352 0.87 -0.30 17.90
C SER A 352 2.03 -1.29 17.80
N GLU A 353 1.98 -2.16 16.80
CA GLU A 353 3.03 -3.13 16.45
C GLU A 353 4.36 -2.47 16.06
N ALA A 354 4.34 -1.16 15.79
CA ALA A 354 5.54 -0.37 15.60
C ALA A 354 6.49 -0.40 16.81
N LYS A 355 5.97 -0.64 18.02
CA LYS A 355 6.79 -0.82 19.21
C LYS A 355 7.76 -1.99 19.06
N ASP A 356 7.28 -3.13 18.56
CA ASP A 356 8.06 -4.36 18.49
C ASP A 356 9.17 -4.25 17.45
N LEU A 357 8.92 -3.50 16.38
CA LEU A 357 9.89 -3.24 15.32
C LEU A 357 10.93 -2.17 15.70
N LEU A 358 10.51 -1.07 16.34
CA LEU A 358 11.40 0.04 16.71
C LEU A 358 12.18 -0.22 18.01
N GLY A 359 11.67 -1.11 18.87
CA GLY A 359 12.28 -1.49 20.13
C GLY A 359 12.03 -0.52 21.29
N ASP A 360 12.22 -1.03 22.51
CA ASP A 360 12.05 -0.26 23.75
C ASP A 360 13.06 0.89 23.88
N ASP A 361 14.25 0.77 23.29
CA ASP A 361 15.28 1.81 23.29
C ASP A 361 14.81 3.09 22.58
N TRP A 362 14.13 2.95 21.44
CA TRP A 362 13.55 4.10 20.73
C TRP A 362 12.51 4.81 21.60
N VAL A 363 11.62 4.03 22.25
CA VAL A 363 10.59 4.56 23.15
C VAL A 363 11.21 5.28 24.34
N GLN A 364 12.24 4.69 24.96
CA GLN A 364 12.91 5.27 26.13
C GLN A 364 13.66 6.56 25.75
N ARG A 365 14.35 6.58 24.62
CA ARG A 365 15.03 7.78 24.10
C ARG A 365 14.06 8.93 23.91
N HIS A 366 12.94 8.70 23.22
CA HIS A 366 11.96 9.77 22.96
C HIS A 366 11.22 10.19 24.24
N ARG A 367 10.97 9.28 25.20
CA ARG A 367 10.48 9.69 26.54
C ARG A 367 11.43 10.63 27.26
N ARG A 368 12.75 10.41 27.17
CA ARG A 368 13.75 11.32 27.74
C ARG A 368 13.69 12.69 27.07
N ILE A 369 13.52 12.75 25.74
CA ILE A 369 13.35 14.01 24.99
C ILE A 369 12.09 14.76 25.44
N VAL A 370 10.96 14.05 25.59
CA VAL A 370 9.72 14.64 26.13
C VAL A 370 9.96 15.25 27.52
N GLN A 371 10.65 14.52 28.41
CA GLN A 371 10.97 15.03 29.75
C GLN A 371 11.93 16.23 29.72
N GLN A 372 12.89 16.24 28.79
CA GLN A 372 13.78 17.39 28.60
C GLN A 372 13.00 18.64 28.19
N HIS A 373 12.08 18.53 27.22
CA HIS A 373 11.20 19.65 26.85
C HIS A 373 10.28 20.08 28.00
N ALA A 374 9.75 19.15 28.78
CA ALA A 374 8.96 19.47 29.97
C ALA A 374 9.77 20.30 31.00
N ASN A 375 11.03 19.93 31.22
CA ASN A 375 11.92 20.65 32.14
C ASN A 375 12.32 22.02 31.60
N LEU A 376 12.59 22.13 30.29
CA LEU A 376 12.90 23.39 29.62
C LEU A 376 11.70 24.33 29.63
N TYR A 377 10.49 23.83 29.36
CA TYR A 377 9.25 24.60 29.51
C TYR A 377 9.12 25.17 30.92
N LYS A 378 9.22 24.32 31.95
CA LYS A 378 9.14 24.74 33.36
C LYS A 378 10.17 25.82 33.69
N ARG A 379 11.42 25.64 33.24
CA ARG A 379 12.48 26.62 33.47
C ARG A 379 12.16 27.93 32.75
N THR A 380 11.87 27.91 31.46
CA THR A 380 11.68 29.11 30.66
C THR A 380 10.46 29.92 31.08
N ALA A 381 9.32 29.26 31.34
CA ALA A 381 8.08 29.91 31.77
C ALA A 381 8.19 30.50 33.19
N TRP A 382 8.72 29.73 34.15
CA TRP A 382 8.60 30.07 35.56
C TRP A 382 9.83 30.75 36.17
N THR A 383 11.00 30.77 35.49
CA THR A 383 12.23 31.32 36.09
C THR A 383 12.07 32.79 36.51
N LYS A 384 11.41 33.63 35.70
CA LYS A 384 11.21 35.05 36.04
C LYS A 384 10.37 35.24 37.31
N ILE A 385 9.26 34.51 37.41
CA ILE A 385 8.38 34.51 38.59
C ILE A 385 9.13 33.99 39.82
N LEU A 386 9.88 32.90 39.68
CA LEU A 386 10.67 32.30 40.76
C LEU A 386 11.76 33.26 41.26
N GLN A 387 12.43 33.98 40.37
CA GLN A 387 13.42 35.01 40.73
C GLN A 387 12.78 36.15 41.53
N THR A 388 11.61 36.65 41.10
CA THR A 388 10.86 37.71 41.82
C THR A 388 10.43 37.26 43.22
N SER A 389 10.10 35.97 43.39
CA SER A 389 9.73 35.37 44.69
C SER A 389 10.92 35.06 45.61
N SER A 390 12.15 35.01 45.09
CA SER A 390 13.34 34.62 45.85
C SER A 390 13.87 35.76 46.73
N ALA A 391 14.52 35.46 47.86
CA ALA A 391 15.09 36.49 48.73
C ALA A 391 16.30 37.26 48.13
N GLN A 392 16.76 36.84 46.95
CA GLN A 392 17.91 37.40 46.25
C GLN A 392 17.62 38.85 45.84
N GLY A 393 18.39 39.81 46.34
CA GLY A 393 18.19 41.25 46.11
C GLY A 393 17.27 41.98 47.11
N LEU A 394 16.87 41.34 48.22
CA LEU A 394 16.14 42.01 49.32
C LEU A 394 17.06 42.74 50.31
N THR A 395 18.38 42.51 50.24
CA THR A 395 19.36 43.11 51.15
C THR A 395 20.08 44.26 50.48
N SER A 396 19.94 45.47 51.05
CA SER A 396 20.82 46.60 50.73
C SER A 396 22.25 46.22 51.11
N SER A 397 23.14 46.15 50.12
CA SER A 397 24.58 46.15 50.34
C SER A 397 25.01 47.56 50.75
N GLY A 398 24.86 47.88 52.04
CA GLY A 398 25.47 49.04 52.70
C GLY A 398 26.40 48.53 53.79
N GLY A 399 27.70 48.49 53.52
CA GLY A 399 28.72 48.19 54.53
C GLY A 399 28.93 49.39 55.46
N GLY A 400 29.10 49.12 56.76
CA GLY A 400 29.57 50.12 57.73
C GLY A 400 29.05 49.95 59.15
N SER A 401 29.68 49.04 59.91
CA SER A 401 30.02 49.12 61.34
C SER A 401 29.02 49.54 62.45
N LEU A 402 29.08 48.71 63.50
CA LEU A 402 28.92 48.97 64.96
C LEU A 402 27.52 48.85 65.58
N GLU A 403 27.48 47.91 66.53
CA GLU A 403 26.62 47.79 67.72
C GLU A 403 25.09 47.96 67.59
N GLY A 404 24.39 46.85 67.83
CA GLY A 404 23.09 46.85 68.52
C GLY A 404 21.87 47.22 67.67
N GLY A 405 21.15 46.21 67.16
CA GLY A 405 19.77 46.39 66.74
C GLY A 405 19.31 45.42 65.65
N ASN A 406 18.48 44.45 66.03
CA ASN A 406 17.71 43.62 65.11
C ASN A 406 16.74 44.49 64.30
N SER A 407 17.15 44.93 63.11
CA SER A 407 16.22 45.26 62.04
C SER A 407 16.77 44.75 60.73
N SER A 408 16.27 43.59 60.30
CA SER A 408 16.46 43.09 58.93
C SER A 408 16.00 44.19 57.96
N GLY A 409 16.97 44.87 57.33
CA GLY A 409 16.77 46.07 56.50
C GLY A 409 16.11 45.78 55.16
N VAL A 410 14.89 45.24 55.17
CA VAL A 410 14.04 45.08 53.99
C VAL A 410 12.99 46.19 54.01
N SER A 411 13.05 47.12 53.06
CA SER A 411 12.06 48.18 52.95
C SER A 411 10.67 47.61 52.63
N LYS A 412 9.65 47.98 53.42
CA LYS A 412 8.24 47.65 53.14
C LYS A 412 7.80 48.06 51.73
N GLY A 413 8.37 49.14 51.19
CA GLY A 413 8.13 49.60 49.82
C GLY A 413 8.65 48.63 48.76
N LEU A 414 9.89 48.16 48.92
CA LEU A 414 10.50 47.15 48.03
C LEU A 414 9.73 45.83 48.05
N LEU A 415 9.23 45.43 49.22
CA LEU A 415 8.42 44.21 49.35
C LEU A 415 7.08 44.36 48.60
N LYS A 416 6.38 45.50 48.76
CA LYS A 416 5.12 45.78 48.06
C LYS A 416 5.30 45.81 46.54
N GLU A 417 6.40 46.39 46.05
CA GLU A 417 6.73 46.43 44.63
C GLU A 417 7.00 45.03 44.07
N ARG A 418 7.72 44.18 44.81
CA ARG A 418 7.91 42.77 44.42
C ARG A 418 6.63 41.96 44.37
N PHE A 419 5.74 42.12 45.36
CA PHE A 419 4.44 41.44 45.32
C PHE A 419 3.62 41.87 44.11
N LYS A 420 3.65 43.17 43.75
CA LYS A 420 2.98 43.67 42.56
C LYS A 420 3.59 43.09 41.27
N MET A 421 4.92 43.04 41.18
CA MET A 421 5.64 42.44 40.06
C MET A 421 5.35 40.94 39.93
N PHE A 422 5.34 40.21 41.05
CA PHE A 422 5.01 38.78 41.07
C PHE A 422 3.58 38.54 40.58
N ASN A 423 2.59 39.26 41.11
CA ASN A 423 1.19 39.10 40.70
C ASN A 423 1.03 39.40 39.20
N MET A 424 1.63 40.49 38.71
CA MET A 424 1.58 40.83 37.29
C MET A 424 2.22 39.75 36.41
N GLN A 425 3.39 39.24 36.78
CA GLN A 425 4.05 38.16 36.03
C GLN A 425 3.28 36.83 36.09
N PHE A 426 2.60 36.55 37.20
CA PHE A 426 1.77 35.38 37.36
C PHE A 426 0.49 35.50 36.51
N ASP A 427 -0.17 36.65 36.55
CA ASP A 427 -1.38 36.95 35.77
C ASP A 427 -1.10 37.04 34.25
N GLU A 428 0.12 37.39 33.83
CA GLU A 428 0.53 37.33 32.41
C GLU A 428 0.82 35.90 31.93
N LEU A 429 1.21 35.00 32.84
CA LEU A 429 1.54 33.61 32.52
C LEU A 429 0.32 32.68 32.57
N HIS A 430 -0.64 32.98 33.45
CA HIS A 430 -1.90 32.27 33.63
C HIS A 430 -2.94 32.77 32.62
#